data_AF-A0A7C2Z2C5-F1
#
_entry.id   AF-A0A7C2Z2C5-F1
#
_cell.length_a   1.000
_cell.length_b   1.000
_cell.length_c   1.000
_cell.angle_alpha   90.00
_cell.angle_beta   90.00
_cell.angle_gamma   90.00
#
_symmetry.space_group_name_H-M   'P 1'
#
loop_
_entity.id
_entity.type
_entity.pdbx_description
1 polymer ?
#
loop_
_entity_poly.entity_id
_entity_poly.type
_entity_poly.pdbx_seq_one_letter_code
_entity_poly.pdbx_strand_id
1 'polypeptide(L)'
;MRMLPMPCGEPPETRTAPLTEENLGEAPEWEAHPWSSKYCLYSEHPELWADPKAGNRAEAFQRKLAWVRRVRAEFGECGRLLYADGQAVGYAQCGPPSFFPNARSYPAGPVSDGAVFLACLFFPWGAHRGRGWGSLLQDILRELRS
;
A
#
# COMPACT_ATOMS: atom_id res chain seq x y z
N MET A 1 -9.28 7.24 25.69
CA MET A 1 -7.81 7.37 25.63
C MET A 1 -7.48 8.77 25.14
N ARG A 2 -6.96 9.64 26.01
CA ARG A 2 -6.71 11.05 25.70
C ARG A 2 -5.32 11.13 25.05
N MET A 3 -5.26 11.47 23.76
CA MET A 3 -3.97 11.73 23.10
C MET A 3 -3.33 12.95 23.76
N LEU A 4 -2.14 12.78 24.33
CA LEU A 4 -1.31 13.91 24.77
C LEU A 4 -0.85 14.66 23.51
N PRO A 5 -0.91 16.01 23.49
CA PRO A 5 -0.36 16.78 22.39
C PRO A 5 1.16 16.55 22.35
N MET A 6 1.67 16.15 21.18
CA MET A 6 3.10 16.13 20.91
C MET A 6 3.62 17.57 20.93
N PRO A 7 4.87 17.81 21.38
CA PRO A 7 5.45 19.15 21.36
C PRO A 7 5.45 19.71 19.92
N CYS A 8 5.17 21.01 19.78
CA CYS A 8 5.21 21.75 18.51
C CYS A 8 6.63 21.77 17.94
N GLY A 9 7.05 20.69 17.29
CA GLY A 9 8.11 20.72 16.29
C GLY A 9 7.56 21.22 14.96
N GLU A 10 8.44 21.66 14.06
CA GLU A 10 8.05 21.93 12.67
C GLU A 10 7.39 20.69 12.06
N PRO A 11 6.35 20.86 11.23
CA PRO A 11 5.76 19.74 10.52
C PRO A 11 6.83 19.08 9.64
N PRO A 12 6.90 17.73 9.62
CA PRO A 12 7.94 17.02 8.87
C PRO A 12 7.82 17.31 7.37
N GLU A 13 8.94 17.29 6.67
CA GLU A 13 8.94 17.44 5.22
C GLU A 13 8.36 16.18 4.60
N THR A 14 7.26 16.33 3.84
CA THR A 14 6.60 15.20 3.19
C THR A 14 6.81 15.18 1.69
N ARG A 15 7.07 14.00 1.13
CA ARG A 15 7.06 13.74 -0.32
C ARG A 15 6.39 12.42 -0.63
N THR A 16 5.84 12.29 -1.83
CA THR A 16 5.36 11.00 -2.33
C THR A 16 6.26 10.48 -3.44
N ALA A 17 6.31 9.16 -3.59
CA ALA A 17 7.03 8.51 -4.69
C ALA A 17 6.20 7.34 -5.24
N PRO A 18 6.28 7.06 -6.56
CA PRO A 18 5.71 5.85 -7.14
C PRO A 18 6.26 4.60 -6.45
N LEU A 19 5.41 3.60 -6.22
CA LEU A 19 5.86 2.31 -5.71
C LEU A 19 6.64 1.58 -6.82
N THR A 20 7.85 1.12 -6.50
CA THR A 20 8.73 0.40 -7.42
C THR A 20 9.37 -0.80 -6.73
N GLU A 21 10.04 -1.62 -7.52
CA GLU A 21 10.86 -2.73 -7.07
C GLU A 21 11.99 -2.30 -6.14
N GLU A 22 12.52 -1.10 -6.37
CA GLU A 22 13.67 -0.56 -5.66
C GLU A 22 13.26 -0.06 -4.27
N ASN A 23 12.09 0.56 -4.15
CA ASN A 23 11.63 1.17 -2.89
C ASN A 23 10.61 0.32 -2.11
N LEU A 24 10.10 -0.80 -2.66
CA LEU A 24 9.17 -1.69 -1.93
C LEU A 24 9.75 -2.14 -0.56
N GLY A 25 11.08 -2.32 -0.49
CA GLY A 25 11.79 -2.68 0.73
C GLY A 25 11.64 -1.65 1.87
N GLU A 26 11.36 -0.39 1.53
CA GLU A 26 11.22 0.72 2.48
C GLU A 26 9.81 0.83 3.07
N ALA A 27 8.84 0.03 2.58
CA ALA A 27 7.46 0.14 3.04
C ALA A 27 7.36 0.05 4.58
N PRO A 28 6.50 0.88 5.22
CA PRO A 28 6.43 0.98 6.67
C PRO A 28 6.29 -0.37 7.36
N GLU A 29 7.00 -0.56 8.48
CA GLU A 29 6.90 -1.78 9.30
C GLU A 29 6.22 -1.51 10.66
N TRP A 30 5.52 -2.51 11.20
CA TRP A 30 4.83 -2.47 12.48
C TRP A 30 4.85 -3.84 13.18
N GLU A 31 4.40 -3.90 14.44
CA GLU A 31 4.59 -5.07 15.32
C GLU A 31 3.68 -6.28 15.02
N ALA A 32 2.45 -6.04 14.61
CA ALA A 32 1.47 -7.09 14.34
C ALA A 32 1.56 -7.61 12.90
N HIS A 33 1.26 -8.90 12.66
CA HIS A 33 1.08 -9.44 11.30
C HIS A 33 0.11 -8.55 10.48
N PRO A 34 0.38 -8.25 9.19
CA PRO A 34 1.47 -8.77 8.34
C PRO A 34 2.83 -8.05 8.48
N TRP A 35 3.02 -7.25 9.53
CA TRP A 35 4.22 -6.46 9.83
C TRP A 35 4.60 -5.39 8.82
N SER A 36 4.17 -5.50 7.58
CA SER A 36 4.31 -4.48 6.54
C SER A 36 3.39 -4.82 5.37
N SER A 37 2.97 -3.80 4.61
CA SER A 37 2.25 -4.02 3.36
C SER A 37 3.10 -4.78 2.33
N LYS A 38 4.44 -4.73 2.42
CA LYS A 38 5.35 -5.49 1.53
C LYS A 38 5.35 -7.01 1.78
N TYR A 39 4.73 -7.48 2.88
CA TYR A 39 4.53 -8.90 3.16
C TYR A 39 3.06 -9.33 3.04
N CYS A 40 2.13 -8.38 2.93
CA CYS A 40 0.72 -8.68 2.81
C CYS A 40 0.40 -9.14 1.39
N LEU A 41 -0.01 -10.40 1.24
CA LEU A 41 -0.40 -11.01 -0.04
C LEU A 41 -1.91 -11.23 -0.17
N TYR A 42 -2.70 -10.70 0.75
CA TYR A 42 -4.14 -10.94 0.83
C TYR A 42 -4.86 -10.66 -0.50
N SER A 43 -4.46 -9.63 -1.23
CA SER A 43 -5.14 -9.21 -2.45
C SER A 43 -4.63 -9.94 -3.69
N GLU A 44 -3.34 -10.26 -3.73
CA GLU A 44 -2.62 -10.80 -4.89
C GLU A 44 -2.57 -12.32 -4.92
N HIS A 45 -2.47 -12.94 -3.74
CA HIS A 45 -2.34 -14.39 -3.56
C HIS A 45 -3.28 -14.88 -2.43
N PRO A 46 -4.60 -14.79 -2.60
CA PRO A 46 -5.55 -15.24 -1.58
C PRO A 46 -5.41 -16.73 -1.23
N GLU A 47 -4.88 -17.55 -2.14
CA GLU A 47 -4.57 -18.97 -1.90
C GLU A 47 -3.55 -19.20 -0.78
N LEU A 48 -2.75 -18.19 -0.45
CA LEU A 48 -1.71 -18.25 0.60
C LEU A 48 -2.22 -17.77 1.97
N TRP A 49 -3.50 -17.40 2.10
CA TRP A 49 -4.05 -16.81 3.32
C TRP A 49 -4.54 -17.83 4.37
N ALA A 50 -4.41 -19.13 4.12
CA ALA A 50 -4.92 -20.17 5.02
C ALA A 50 -4.28 -20.15 6.43
N ASP A 51 -2.97 -19.85 6.52
CA ASP A 51 -2.29 -19.49 7.77
C ASP A 51 -1.31 -18.33 7.51
N PRO A 52 -1.76 -17.08 7.68
CA PRO A 52 -0.97 -15.90 7.35
C PRO A 52 0.30 -15.78 8.21
N LYS A 53 0.32 -16.37 9.41
CA LYS A 53 1.46 -16.31 10.32
C LYS A 53 2.49 -17.40 10.07
N ALA A 54 2.12 -18.49 9.40
CA ALA A 54 3.05 -19.53 8.95
C ALA A 54 3.90 -19.11 7.73
N GLY A 55 3.51 -18.04 7.04
CA GLY A 55 4.21 -17.55 5.86
C GLY A 55 5.63 -17.04 6.14
N ASN A 56 6.59 -17.43 5.28
CA ASN A 56 7.95 -16.90 5.30
C ASN A 56 7.98 -15.45 4.76
N ARG A 57 8.43 -14.47 5.56
CA ARG A 57 8.50 -13.05 5.14
C ARG A 57 9.34 -12.83 3.89
N ALA A 58 10.44 -13.57 3.71
CA ALA A 58 11.28 -13.45 2.53
C ALA A 58 10.55 -13.91 1.26
N GLU A 59 9.83 -15.02 1.36
CA GLU A 59 9.00 -15.52 0.26
C GLU A 59 7.84 -14.55 -0.04
N ALA A 60 7.16 -14.06 1.00
CA ALA A 60 6.09 -13.09 0.86
C ALA A 60 6.57 -11.81 0.17
N PHE A 61 7.74 -11.31 0.56
CA PHE A 61 8.37 -10.16 -0.09
C PHE A 61 8.67 -10.43 -1.57
N GLN A 62 9.24 -11.60 -1.92
CA GLN A 62 9.53 -11.93 -3.31
C GLN A 62 8.26 -12.02 -4.16
N ARG A 63 7.17 -12.56 -3.62
CA ARG A 63 5.87 -12.61 -4.30
C ARG A 63 5.28 -11.21 -4.49
N LYS A 64 5.31 -10.36 -3.46
CA LYS A 64 4.88 -8.96 -3.56
C LYS A 64 5.72 -8.17 -4.56
N LEU A 65 7.03 -8.39 -4.58
CA LEU A 65 7.96 -7.78 -5.52
C LEU A 65 7.69 -8.22 -6.96
N ALA A 66 7.45 -9.51 -7.18
CA ALA A 66 7.04 -10.03 -8.49
C ALA A 66 5.71 -9.44 -8.95
N TRP A 67 4.75 -9.25 -8.04
CA TRP A 67 3.50 -8.55 -8.34
C TRP A 67 3.75 -7.10 -8.75
N VAL A 68 4.56 -6.34 -7.98
CA VAL A 68 4.89 -4.94 -8.31
C VAL A 68 5.53 -4.85 -9.70
N ARG A 69 6.51 -5.70 -10.00
CA ARG A 69 7.14 -5.80 -11.34
C ARG A 69 6.12 -5.97 -12.45
N ARG A 70 5.24 -6.96 -12.27
CA ARG A 70 4.26 -7.35 -13.27
C ARG A 70 3.25 -6.22 -13.52
N VAL A 71 2.64 -5.67 -12.48
CA VAL A 71 1.63 -4.62 -12.65
C VAL A 71 2.25 -3.35 -13.21
N ARG A 72 3.48 -3.00 -12.79
CA ARG A 72 4.18 -1.86 -13.39
C ARG A 72 4.46 -2.01 -14.87
N ALA A 73 4.81 -3.21 -15.31
CA ALA A 73 5.06 -3.49 -16.73
C ALA A 73 3.78 -3.46 -17.58
N GLU A 74 2.65 -3.95 -17.04
CA GLU A 74 1.41 -4.12 -17.81
C GLU A 74 0.44 -2.94 -17.69
N PHE A 75 0.42 -2.25 -16.54
CA PHE A 75 -0.55 -1.20 -16.22
C PHE A 75 0.09 0.17 -15.94
N GLY A 76 1.33 0.21 -15.42
CA GLY A 76 1.98 1.44 -14.97
C GLY A 76 1.97 1.59 -13.46
N GLU A 77 1.79 2.81 -12.93
CA GLU A 77 1.88 3.04 -11.49
C GLU A 77 0.89 2.18 -10.68
N CYS A 78 1.43 1.27 -9.86
CA CYS A 78 0.65 0.30 -9.10
C CYS A 78 0.46 0.70 -7.63
N GLY A 79 0.82 1.93 -7.26
CA GLY A 79 0.83 2.39 -5.87
C GLY A 79 1.83 3.51 -5.61
N ARG A 80 1.88 3.98 -4.37
CA ARG A 80 2.78 5.06 -3.92
C ARG A 80 3.21 4.88 -2.47
N LEU A 81 4.38 5.41 -2.14
CA LEU A 81 4.87 5.60 -0.78
C LEU A 81 4.76 7.08 -0.40
N LEU A 82 4.43 7.36 0.86
CA LEU A 82 4.56 8.67 1.46
C LEU A 82 5.73 8.67 2.42
N TYR A 83 6.65 9.60 2.24
CA TYR A 83 7.80 9.81 3.09
C TYR A 83 7.58 11.04 3.98
N ALA A 84 8.02 10.95 5.23
CA ALA A 84 8.16 12.06 6.16
C ALA A 84 9.59 12.06 6.71
N ASP A 85 10.32 13.16 6.55
CA ASP A 85 11.74 13.30 6.93
C ASP A 85 12.61 12.14 6.41
N GLY A 86 12.37 11.73 5.15
CA GLY A 86 13.12 10.66 4.49
C GLY A 86 12.70 9.23 4.84
N GLN A 87 11.81 9.01 5.81
CA GLN A 87 11.30 7.68 6.16
C GLN A 87 9.91 7.44 5.55
N ALA A 88 9.68 6.27 4.96
CA ALA A 88 8.35 5.90 4.49
C ALA A 88 7.39 5.71 5.68
N VAL A 89 6.25 6.40 5.63
CA VAL A 89 5.22 6.41 6.68
C VAL A 89 3.82 6.08 6.17
N GLY A 90 3.64 6.05 4.85
CA GLY A 90 2.39 5.65 4.21
C GLY A 90 2.64 4.76 3.00
N TYR A 91 1.70 3.86 2.74
CA TYR A 91 1.72 2.94 1.60
C TYR A 91 0.34 2.93 0.95
N ALA A 92 0.32 2.97 -0.38
CA ALA A 92 -0.88 2.76 -1.18
C ALA A 92 -0.58 1.81 -2.34
N GLN A 93 -1.58 1.02 -2.71
CA GLN A 93 -1.50 0.03 -3.78
C GLN A 93 -2.81 -0.03 -4.54
N CYS A 94 -2.71 0.02 -5.87
CA CYS A 94 -3.86 -0.03 -6.75
C CYS A 94 -3.52 -0.65 -8.11
N GLY A 95 -4.55 -0.93 -8.89
CA GLY A 95 -4.42 -1.44 -10.26
C GLY A 95 -5.74 -2.05 -10.75
N PRO A 96 -5.80 -2.56 -11.98
CA PRO A 96 -6.96 -3.27 -12.49
C PRO A 96 -7.31 -4.47 -11.59
N PRO A 97 -8.60 -4.74 -11.33
CA PRO A 97 -9.05 -5.86 -10.50
C PRO A 97 -8.52 -7.24 -10.93
N SER A 98 -8.16 -7.40 -12.21
CA SER A 98 -7.56 -8.63 -12.74
C SER A 98 -6.20 -8.98 -12.10
N PHE A 99 -5.48 -8.00 -11.55
CA PHE A 99 -4.24 -8.21 -10.81
C PHE A 99 -4.44 -8.54 -9.33
N PHE A 100 -5.69 -8.53 -8.85
CA PHE A 100 -6.04 -8.82 -7.47
C PHE A 100 -7.08 -9.94 -7.45
N PRO A 101 -6.66 -11.22 -7.51
CA PRO A 101 -7.60 -12.35 -7.52
C PRO A 101 -8.64 -12.29 -6.40
N ASN A 102 -8.25 -11.76 -5.22
CA ASN A 102 -9.15 -11.66 -4.08
C ASN A 102 -10.21 -10.54 -4.22
N ALA A 103 -10.08 -9.62 -5.18
CA ALA A 103 -11.08 -8.58 -5.42
C ALA A 103 -12.46 -9.18 -5.76
N ARG A 104 -12.49 -10.40 -6.32
CA ARG A 104 -13.72 -11.14 -6.65
C ARG A 104 -14.49 -11.65 -5.43
N SER A 105 -13.86 -11.67 -4.25
CA SER A 105 -14.53 -12.11 -3.01
C SER A 105 -15.45 -11.05 -2.41
N TYR A 106 -15.31 -9.79 -2.82
CA TYR A 106 -16.14 -8.70 -2.33
C TYR A 106 -17.52 -8.69 -2.99
N PRO A 107 -18.60 -8.44 -2.24
CA PRO A 107 -19.96 -8.32 -2.78
C PRO A 107 -20.17 -6.94 -3.44
N ALA A 108 -19.30 -6.57 -4.40
CA ALA A 108 -19.26 -5.24 -5.01
C ALA A 108 -20.00 -5.15 -6.36
N GLY A 109 -20.61 -6.24 -6.83
CA GLY A 109 -21.24 -6.32 -8.15
C GLY A 109 -20.21 -6.42 -9.30
N PRO A 110 -20.66 -6.35 -10.56
CA PRO A 110 -19.76 -6.38 -11.70
C PRO A 110 -18.88 -5.13 -11.71
N VAL A 111 -17.58 -5.32 -11.91
CA VAL A 111 -16.64 -4.21 -12.02
C VAL A 111 -16.78 -3.55 -13.38
N SER A 112 -16.93 -2.23 -13.42
CA SER A 112 -16.96 -1.45 -14.66
C SER A 112 -15.64 -1.57 -15.44
N ASP A 113 -15.74 -1.47 -16.76
CA ASP A 113 -14.56 -1.38 -17.63
C ASP A 113 -13.69 -0.16 -17.26
N GLY A 114 -12.37 -0.38 -17.23
CA GLY A 114 -11.40 0.66 -16.84
C GLY A 114 -11.36 1.00 -15.35
N ALA A 115 -12.13 0.31 -14.50
CA ALA A 115 -12.06 0.52 -13.06
C ALA A 115 -10.70 0.11 -12.48
N VAL A 116 -10.24 0.90 -11.52
CA VAL A 116 -9.02 0.64 -10.74
C VAL A 116 -9.41 0.30 -9.31
N PHE A 117 -8.90 -0.82 -8.80
CA PHE A 117 -9.12 -1.27 -7.44
C PHE A 117 -8.02 -0.73 -6.52
N LEU A 118 -8.41 0.00 -5.47
CA LEU A 118 -7.50 0.43 -4.40
C LEU A 118 -7.43 -0.67 -3.33
N ALA A 119 -6.43 -1.54 -3.46
CA ALA A 119 -6.26 -2.71 -2.58
C ALA A 119 -5.72 -2.35 -1.19
N CYS A 120 -4.93 -1.27 -1.09
CA CYS A 120 -4.37 -0.82 0.18
C CYS A 120 -4.19 0.70 0.17
N LEU A 121 -4.54 1.34 1.29
CA LEU A 121 -4.12 2.69 1.66
C LEU A 121 -3.93 2.70 3.18
N PHE A 122 -2.68 2.72 3.63
CA PHE A 122 -2.37 2.42 5.02
C PHE A 122 -1.27 3.29 5.61
N PHE A 123 -1.49 3.70 6.85
CA PHE A 123 -0.57 4.44 7.71
C PHE A 123 -0.53 3.71 9.06
N PRO A 124 0.55 2.99 9.39
CA PRO A 124 0.56 2.11 10.57
C PRO A 124 0.52 2.89 11.90
N TRP A 125 1.13 4.08 11.94
CA TRP A 125 1.19 4.87 13.17
C TRP A 125 0.00 5.84 13.26
N GLY A 126 -0.81 5.70 14.32
CA GLY A 126 -1.99 6.54 14.57
C GLY A 126 -1.66 8.04 14.64
N ALA A 127 -0.45 8.40 15.07
CA ALA A 127 0.05 9.77 15.13
C ALA A 127 0.11 10.49 13.76
N HIS A 128 0.07 9.75 12.66
CA HIS A 128 0.09 10.27 11.29
C HIS A 128 -1.32 10.52 10.70
N ARG A 129 -2.38 10.05 11.37
CA ARG A 129 -3.76 10.29 10.95
C ARG A 129 -4.17 11.74 11.25
N GLY A 130 -5.09 12.29 10.46
CA GLY A 130 -5.58 13.66 10.63
C GLY A 130 -4.63 14.77 10.15
N ARG A 131 -3.50 14.41 9.52
CA ARG A 131 -2.48 15.37 9.02
C ARG A 131 -2.64 15.75 7.54
N GLY A 132 -3.69 15.28 6.88
CA GLY A 132 -3.86 15.47 5.43
C GLY A 132 -2.98 14.56 4.55
N TRP A 133 -2.21 13.64 5.14
CA TRP A 133 -1.32 12.72 4.40
C TRP A 133 -2.06 11.67 3.55
N GLY A 134 -3.37 11.52 3.76
CA GLY A 134 -4.24 10.78 2.84
C GLY A 134 -4.34 11.42 1.45
N SER A 135 -3.81 12.63 1.25
CA SER A 135 -3.59 13.24 -0.07
C SER A 135 -2.74 12.38 -1.01
N LEU A 136 -2.03 11.37 -0.49
CA LEU A 136 -1.46 10.28 -1.28
C LEU A 136 -2.46 9.68 -2.29
N LEU A 137 -3.75 9.57 -1.93
CA LEU A 137 -4.79 9.12 -2.84
C LEU A 137 -5.02 10.11 -4.00
N GLN A 138 -4.88 11.41 -3.76
CA GLN A 138 -5.03 12.42 -4.80
C GLN A 138 -3.88 12.35 -5.82
N ASP A 139 -2.67 11.98 -5.39
CA ASP A 139 -1.56 11.72 -6.32
C ASP A 139 -1.86 10.55 -7.25
N ILE A 140 -2.37 9.44 -6.70
CA ILE A 140 -2.80 8.28 -7.50
C ILE A 140 -3.91 8.68 -8.49
N LEU A 141 -4.91 9.44 -8.02
CA LEU A 141 -6.01 9.88 -8.89
C LEU A 141 -5.55 10.82 -10.02
N ARG A 142 -4.49 11.61 -9.80
CA ARG A 142 -3.89 12.45 -10.85
C ARG A 142 -3.20 11.62 -11.91
N GLU A 143 -2.43 10.62 -11.51
CA GLU A 143 -1.75 9.70 -12.44
C GLU A 143 -2.75 8.93 -13.30
N LEU A 144 -3.82 8.41 -12.70
CA LEU A 144 -4.84 7.65 -13.44
C LEU A 144 -5.63 8.48 -14.47
N ARG A 145 -5.47 9.81 -14.48
CA ARG A 145 -6.16 10.74 -15.39
C ARG A 145 -5.26 11.28 -16.51
N SER A 146 -3.94 11.08 -16.43
CA SER A 146 -2.97 11.57 -17.43
C SER A 146 -2.84 10.61 -18.60
#